data_AF-A0A9E5G7C1-F1
#
_entry.id   AF-A0A9E5G7C1-F1
#
_cell.length_a   1.000
_cell.length_b   1.000
_cell.length_c   1.000
_cell.angle_alpha   90.00
_cell.angle_beta   90.00
_cell.angle_gamma   90.00
#
_symmetry.space_group_name_H-M   'P 1'
#
loop_
_entity.id
_entity.type
_entity.pdbx_description
1 polymer ?
#
loop_
_entity_poly.entity_id
_entity_poly.type
_entity_poly.pdbx_seq_one_letter_code
_entity_poly.pdbx_strand_id
1 'polypeptide(L)'
;MLYVKIMEGDTVVTAEAHESPVFICRQEKNNILVRCPEVHAQGILSLDGSTVYQLDGKPSLDLDNGYTAYPTVMTEYEEIVNSQTQEEDTEDENPEIPEGTDERTILTRAELTAKVTELADELQAAKILLGVE
;
A
#
# COMPACT_ATOMS: atom_id res chain seq x y z
N MET A 1 16.72 -2.41 -4.66
CA MET A 1 15.44 -2.16 -4.00
C MET A 1 15.72 -1.44 -2.69
N LEU A 2 15.07 -0.30 -2.47
CA LEU A 2 15.10 0.46 -1.23
C LEU A 2 13.67 0.55 -0.72
N TYR A 3 13.44 0.10 0.51
CA TYR A 3 12.16 0.27 1.19
C TYR A 3 12.25 1.50 2.08
N VAL A 4 11.25 2.36 2.01
CA VAL A 4 11.14 3.53 2.88
C VAL A 4 9.75 3.55 3.52
N LYS A 5 9.70 3.85 4.82
CA LYS A 5 8.44 4.26 5.46
C LYS A 5 8.37 5.77 5.50
N ILE A 6 7.20 6.31 5.22
CA ILE A 6 6.95 7.75 5.16
C ILE A 6 6.20 8.15 6.42
N MET A 7 6.77 9.11 7.13
CA MET A 7 6.23 9.66 8.36
C MET A 7 5.76 11.10 8.15
N GLU A 8 4.67 11.47 8.81
CA GLU A 8 4.26 12.85 9.04
C GLU A 8 4.28 13.08 10.55
N GLY A 9 5.30 13.79 11.05
CA GLY A 9 5.58 13.82 12.48
C GLY A 9 5.88 12.42 13.04
N ASP A 10 5.12 12.00 14.05
CA ASP A 10 5.26 10.69 14.71
C ASP A 10 4.36 9.60 14.11
N THR A 11 3.61 9.90 13.04
CA THR A 11 2.65 8.99 12.42
C THR A 11 3.19 8.39 11.13
N VAL A 12 3.10 7.06 11.00
CA VAL A 12 3.37 6.35 9.73
C VAL A 12 2.21 6.63 8.78
N VAL A 13 2.49 7.27 7.66
CA VAL A 13 1.49 7.60 6.64
C VAL A 13 1.42 6.53 5.55
N THR A 14 2.56 5.98 5.13
CA THR A 14 2.64 4.89 4.14
C THR A 14 4.05 4.31 4.07
N ALA A 15 4.28 3.35 3.18
CA ALA A 15 5.59 2.85 2.84
C ALA A 15 5.72 2.62 1.33
N GLU A 16 6.91 2.88 0.78
CA GLU A 16 7.20 2.77 -0.65
C GLU A 16 8.42 1.86 -0.91
N ALA A 17 8.34 1.07 -1.99
CA ALA A 17 9.42 0.21 -2.45
C ALA A 17 10.01 0.74 -3.76
N HIS A 18 11.23 1.30 -3.69
CA HIS A 18 11.92 1.89 -4.85
C HIS A 18 12.92 0.91 -5.46
N GLU A 19 12.64 0.42 -6.67
CA GLU A 19 13.62 -0.36 -7.45
C GLU A 19 14.79 0.50 -7.90
N SER A 20 14.48 1.70 -8.39
CA SER A 20 15.44 2.71 -8.88
C SER A 20 15.16 4.05 -8.19
N PRO A 21 15.64 4.25 -6.94
CA PRO A 21 15.35 5.46 -6.18
C PRO A 21 15.90 6.70 -6.86
N VAL A 22 15.08 7.76 -6.90
CA VAL A 22 15.48 9.08 -7.41
C VAL A 22 15.77 9.98 -6.22
N PHE A 23 17.04 10.21 -5.95
CA PHE A 23 17.49 11.05 -4.86
C PHE A 23 17.51 12.52 -5.23
N ILE A 24 17.11 13.35 -4.27
CA ILE A 24 16.96 14.80 -4.40
C ILE A 24 17.87 15.50 -3.39
N CYS A 25 18.47 16.61 -3.81
CA CYS A 25 19.16 17.54 -2.93
C CYS A 25 18.94 18.98 -3.38
N ARG A 26 19.19 19.92 -2.47
CA ARG A 26 19.08 21.36 -2.71
C ARG A 26 20.37 21.87 -3.31
N GLN A 27 20.28 22.47 -4.50
CA GLN A 27 21.37 23.21 -5.10
C GLN A 27 21.42 24.61 -4.47
N GLU A 28 22.34 24.81 -3.53
CA GLU A 28 22.47 26.05 -2.75
C GLU A 28 22.53 27.32 -3.61
N LYS A 29 23.26 27.26 -4.73
CA LYS A 29 23.49 28.43 -5.60
C LYS A 29 22.21 29.05 -6.15
N ASN A 30 21.25 28.22 -6.54
CA ASN A 30 20.01 28.67 -7.19
C ASN A 30 18.78 28.41 -6.31
N ASN A 31 18.97 27.82 -5.14
CA ASN A 31 17.93 27.45 -4.20
C ASN A 31 16.83 26.55 -4.80
N ILE A 32 17.21 25.62 -5.67
CA ILE A 32 16.30 24.68 -6.35
C ILE A 32 16.59 23.24 -5.93
N LEU A 33 15.57 22.38 -6.03
CA LEU A 33 15.72 20.94 -5.85
C LEU A 33 16.17 20.30 -7.17
N VAL A 34 17.19 19.44 -7.10
CA VAL A 34 17.73 18.72 -8.25
C VAL A 34 17.97 17.26 -7.93
N ARG A 35 17.98 16.42 -8.96
CA ARG A 35 18.43 15.03 -8.83
C ARG A 35 19.93 14.99 -8.55
N CYS A 36 20.36 14.10 -7.66
CA CYS A 36 21.77 13.94 -7.35
C CYS A 36 22.11 12.52 -6.88
N PRO A 37 23.42 12.20 -6.73
CA PRO A 37 23.85 10.91 -6.19
C PRO A 37 23.40 10.71 -4.74
N GLU A 38 23.16 9.46 -4.36
CA GLU A 38 22.73 9.04 -3.01
C GLU A 38 23.59 9.64 -1.89
N VAL A 39 24.90 9.72 -2.08
CA VAL A 39 25.85 10.27 -1.10
C VAL A 39 25.57 11.73 -0.71
N HIS A 40 24.88 12.47 -1.57
CA HIS A 40 24.48 13.87 -1.35
C HIS A 40 22.98 14.03 -1.12
N ALA A 41 22.23 12.92 -1.13
CA ALA A 41 20.79 12.95 -1.02
C ALA A 41 20.35 13.55 0.32
N GLN A 42 19.40 14.47 0.22
CA GLN A 42 18.67 15.03 1.35
C GLN A 42 17.22 14.59 1.34
N GLY A 43 16.71 14.15 0.20
CA GLY A 43 15.38 13.62 0.02
C GLY A 43 15.32 12.54 -1.05
N ILE A 44 14.14 11.94 -1.17
CA ILE A 44 13.80 10.96 -2.20
C ILE A 44 12.48 11.37 -2.85
N LEU A 45 12.36 11.18 -4.16
CA LEU A 45 11.12 11.40 -4.88
C LEU A 45 10.20 10.18 -4.72
N SER A 46 8.92 10.42 -4.46
CA SER A 46 7.86 9.41 -4.39
C SER A 46 7.78 8.59 -5.68
N LEU A 47 7.23 7.37 -5.58
CA LEU A 47 7.09 6.45 -6.72
C LEU A 47 6.25 7.04 -7.87
N ASP A 48 5.22 7.82 -7.55
CA ASP A 48 4.38 8.52 -8.52
C ASP A 48 5.04 9.79 -9.09
N GLY A 49 6.19 10.20 -8.54
CA GLY A 49 6.93 11.38 -8.95
C GLY A 49 6.34 12.70 -8.48
N SER A 50 5.29 12.69 -7.65
CA SER A 50 4.55 13.90 -7.26
C SER A 50 5.18 14.65 -6.09
N THR A 51 5.83 13.92 -5.18
CA THR A 51 6.20 14.44 -3.86
C THR A 51 7.66 14.13 -3.56
N VAL A 52 8.36 15.08 -2.94
CA VAL A 52 9.69 14.84 -2.37
C VAL A 52 9.51 14.59 -0.89
N TYR A 53 10.09 13.52 -0.38
CA TYR A 53 10.18 13.22 1.04
C TYR A 53 11.57 13.58 1.55
N GLN A 54 11.66 14.25 2.69
CA GLN A 54 12.92 14.50 3.37
C GLN A 54 13.50 13.17 3.87
N LEU A 55 14.80 12.90 3.66
CA LEU A 55 15.43 11.73 4.26
C LEU A 55 15.77 12.01 5.72
N ASP A 56 15.47 11.04 6.57
CA ASP A 56 15.82 11.12 7.99
C ASP A 56 17.35 11.26 8.20
N GLY A 57 17.72 12.05 9.22
CA GLY A 57 19.11 12.32 9.56
C GLY A 57 19.91 13.12 8.52
N LYS A 58 19.28 13.59 7.44
CA LYS A 58 19.91 14.46 6.43
C LYS A 58 19.59 15.93 6.67
N PRO A 59 20.43 16.86 6.15
CA PRO A 59 20.12 18.29 6.21
C PRO A 59 18.76 18.60 5.57
N SER A 60 17.98 19.49 6.21
CA SER A 60 16.64 19.88 5.78
C SER A 60 16.58 20.33 4.33
N LEU A 61 15.56 19.90 3.61
CA LEU A 61 15.16 20.44 2.31
C LEU A 61 14.16 21.61 2.43
N ASP A 62 13.69 21.98 3.63
CA ASP A 62 12.68 23.02 3.87
C ASP A 62 11.42 22.81 3.00
N LEU A 63 10.85 21.62 3.10
CA LEU A 63 9.63 21.23 2.40
C LEU A 63 8.41 21.57 3.28
N ASP A 64 7.37 22.12 2.67
CA ASP A 64 6.14 22.50 3.39
C ASP A 64 5.19 21.31 3.67
N ASN A 65 5.56 20.09 3.27
CA ASN A 65 4.70 18.90 3.36
C ASN A 65 4.89 18.07 4.64
N GLY A 66 5.94 18.32 5.43
CA GLY A 66 6.20 17.61 6.68
C GLY A 66 6.58 16.12 6.54
N TYR A 67 6.70 15.60 5.32
CA TYR A 67 6.95 14.17 5.09
C TYR A 67 8.43 13.82 5.20
N THR A 68 8.72 12.81 6.03
CA THR A 68 10.07 12.27 6.23
C THR A 68 10.11 10.78 5.89
N ALA A 69 11.02 10.41 4.98
CA ALA A 69 11.30 9.04 4.58
C ALA A 69 12.40 8.42 5.45
N TYR A 70 12.09 7.28 6.04
CA TYR A 70 12.99 6.46 6.84
C TYR A 70 13.29 5.17 6.07
N PRO A 71 14.57 4.86 5.80
CA PRO A 71 14.95 3.54 5.29
C PRO A 71 14.45 2.46 6.24
N THR A 72 13.79 1.45 5.68
CA THR A 72 13.24 0.31 6.42
C THR A 72 13.63 -1.01 5.75
N VAL A 73 13.32 -2.12 6.42
CA VAL A 73 13.49 -3.48 5.92
C VAL A 73 12.20 -3.98 5.29
N MET A 74 12.31 -5.00 4.44
CA MET A 74 11.18 -5.58 3.71
C MET A 74 10.04 -6.03 4.63
N THR A 75 10.35 -6.61 5.79
CA THR A 75 9.34 -7.11 6.73
C THR A 75 8.47 -5.99 7.32
N GLU A 76 9.09 -4.86 7.71
CA GLU A 76 8.35 -3.70 8.24
C GLU A 76 7.56 -3.00 7.13
N TYR A 77 8.10 -2.93 5.91
CA TYR A 77 7.34 -2.47 4.74
C TYR A 77 6.08 -3.31 4.50
N GLU A 78 6.21 -4.64 4.50
CA GLU A 78 5.08 -5.55 4.31
C GLU A 78 4.02 -5.40 5.42
N GLU A 79 4.44 -5.24 6.68
CA GLU A 79 3.52 -4.98 7.79
C GLU A 79 2.71 -3.69 7.58
N ILE A 80 3.36 -2.59 7.19
CA ILE A 80 2.70 -1.29 6.95
C ILE A 80 1.71 -1.38 5.78
N VAL A 81 2.12 -1.98 4.66
CA VAL A 81 1.25 -2.09 3.48
C VAL A 81 0.05 -3.02 3.77
N ASN A 82 0.27 -4.09 4.53
CA ASN A 82 -0.82 -5.01 4.92
C ASN A 82 -1.77 -4.39 5.96
N SER A 83 -1.28 -3.56 6.88
CA SER A 83 -2.16 -2.86 7.83
C SER A 83 -3.02 -1.81 7.12
N GLN A 84 -2.49 -1.13 6.10
CA GLN A 84 -3.24 -0.14 5.32
C GLN A 84 -4.35 -0.74 4.47
N THR A 85 -4.14 -1.98 3.99
CA THR A 85 -5.17 -2.72 3.24
C THR A 85 -6.22 -3.37 4.13
N GLN A 86 -5.97 -3.50 5.43
CA GLN A 86 -6.97 -3.98 6.41
C GLN A 86 -7.96 -2.90 6.85
N GLU A 87 -7.63 -1.61 6.74
CA GLU A 87 -8.54 -0.52 7.11
C GLU A 87 -9.72 -0.30 6.13
N GLU A 88 -9.70 -0.94 4.95
CA GLU A 88 -10.88 -1.02 4.05
C GLU A 88 -11.82 -2.21 4.37
N ASP A 89 -11.51 -3.03 5.38
CA ASP A 89 -12.46 -4.00 5.97
C ASP A 89 -13.17 -3.29 7.14
N THR A 90 -13.89 -2.20 6.85
CA THR A 90 -14.99 -1.85 7.76
C THR A 90 -15.99 -2.99 7.65
N GLU A 91 -16.15 -3.74 8.74
CA GLU A 91 -17.24 -4.69 8.94
C GLU A 91 -18.57 -3.97 8.74
N ASP A 92 -18.96 -3.75 7.48
CA ASP A 92 -20.29 -3.28 7.16
C ASP A 92 -21.22 -4.48 7.32
N GLU A 93 -21.60 -4.73 8.57
CA GLU A 93 -22.59 -5.75 8.95
C GLU A 93 -23.95 -5.49 8.29
N ASN A 94 -24.14 -4.37 7.58
CA ASN A 94 -25.36 -4.02 6.89
C ASN A 94 -25.12 -3.30 5.55
N PRO A 95 -24.71 -4.03 4.49
CA PRO A 95 -24.46 -3.44 3.18
C PRO A 95 -25.71 -2.74 2.64
N GLU A 96 -25.57 -1.47 2.22
CA GLU A 96 -26.66 -0.74 1.58
C GLU A 96 -27.07 -1.42 0.27
N ILE A 97 -28.34 -1.83 0.20
CA ILE A 97 -28.93 -2.42 -1.00
C ILE A 97 -29.20 -1.27 -1.99
N PRO A 98 -28.62 -1.29 -3.22
CA PRO A 98 -28.99 -0.32 -4.23
C PRO A 98 -30.49 -0.44 -4.56
N GLU A 99 -31.22 0.68 -4.52
CA GLU A 99 -32.66 0.66 -4.79
C GLU A 99 -32.94 0.14 -6.22
N GLY A 100 -33.78 -0.90 -6.30
CA GLY A 100 -34.23 -1.50 -7.57
C GLY A 100 -33.78 -2.93 -7.84
N THR A 101 -33.07 -3.59 -6.93
CA THR A 101 -32.78 -5.04 -7.01
C THR A 101 -33.72 -5.85 -6.13
N ASP A 102 -34.91 -6.12 -6.67
CA ASP A 102 -35.74 -7.21 -6.15
C ASP A 102 -35.00 -8.54 -6.43
N GLU A 103 -34.72 -9.30 -5.36
CA GLU A 103 -34.29 -10.71 -5.37
C GLU A 103 -32.82 -11.05 -5.72
N ARG A 104 -31.83 -10.35 -5.17
CA ARG A 104 -30.48 -10.93 -5.00
C ARG A 104 -30.16 -11.10 -3.53
N THR A 105 -30.06 -12.35 -3.07
CA THR A 105 -29.55 -12.67 -1.74
C THR A 105 -28.11 -12.14 -1.65
N ILE A 106 -27.92 -11.05 -0.90
CA ILE A 106 -26.59 -10.54 -0.59
C ILE A 106 -26.00 -11.50 0.43
N LEU A 107 -24.99 -12.26 0.01
CA LEU A 107 -24.26 -13.14 0.91
C LEU A 107 -23.14 -12.34 1.54
N THR A 108 -23.04 -12.41 2.86
CA THR A 108 -21.85 -11.94 3.58
C THR A 108 -20.62 -12.74 3.12
N ARG A 109 -19.42 -12.21 3.34
CA ARG A 109 -18.17 -12.90 2.97
C ARG A 109 -18.06 -14.29 3.61
N ALA A 110 -18.53 -14.45 4.84
CA ALA A 110 -18.56 -15.74 5.53
C ALA A 110 -19.48 -16.73 4.81
N GLU A 111 -20.68 -16.30 4.42
CA GLU A 111 -21.64 -17.12 3.67
C GLU A 111 -21.15 -17.43 2.26
N LEU A 112 -20.48 -16.48 1.60
CA LEU A 112 -19.85 -16.69 0.30
C LEU A 112 -18.73 -17.74 0.40
N THR A 113 -17.89 -17.67 1.43
CA THR A 113 -16.79 -18.63 1.65
C THR A 113 -17.33 -20.02 1.96
N ALA A 114 -18.37 -20.12 2.79
CA ALA A 114 -19.04 -21.38 3.08
C ALA A 114 -19.65 -21.98 1.80
N LYS A 115 -20.31 -21.16 0.98
CA LYS A 115 -20.95 -21.60 -0.27
C LYS A 115 -19.95 -22.00 -1.35
N VAL A 116 -18.81 -21.31 -1.43
CA VAL A 116 -17.71 -21.71 -2.34
C VAL A 116 -17.13 -23.06 -1.92
N THR A 117 -16.96 -23.30 -0.62
CA THR A 117 -16.48 -24.58 -0.11
C THR A 117 -17.48 -25.70 -0.42
N GLU A 118 -18.76 -25.47 -0.16
CA GLU A 118 -19.84 -26.42 -0.48
C GLU A 118 -19.88 -26.77 -1.98
N LEU A 119 -19.85 -25.76 -2.85
CA LEU A 119 -19.83 -25.97 -4.30
C LEU A 119 -18.56 -26.68 -4.79
N ALA A 120 -17.42 -26.46 -4.15
CA ALA A 120 -16.19 -27.16 -4.46
C ALA A 120 -16.28 -28.65 -4.11
N ASP A 121 -16.86 -28.98 -2.96
CA ASP A 121 -17.09 -30.36 -2.52
C ASP A 121 -18.09 -31.08 -3.43
N GLU A 122 -19.18 -30.41 -3.83
CA GLU A 122 -20.16 -30.95 -4.78
C GLU A 122 -19.53 -31.21 -6.16
N LEU A 123 -18.73 -30.25 -6.66
CA LEU A 123 -18.04 -30.39 -7.94
C LEU A 123 -17.02 -31.54 -7.90
N GLN A 124 -16.30 -31.69 -6.78
CA GLN A 124 -15.36 -32.79 -6.59
C GLN A 124 -16.08 -34.15 -6.56
N ALA A 125 -17.21 -34.25 -5.84
CA ALA A 125 -18.02 -35.46 -5.82
C ALA A 125 -18.58 -35.80 -7.22
N ALA A 126 -19.04 -34.80 -7.98
CA ALA A 126 -19.53 -34.98 -9.34
C ALA A 126 -18.42 -35.42 -10.32
N LYS A 127 -17.21 -34.88 -10.21
CA LYS A 127 -16.04 -35.30 -11.01
C LYS A 127 -15.67 -36.76 -10.78
N ILE A 128 -15.66 -37.21 -9.52
CA ILE A 128 -15.43 -38.61 -9.15
C ILE A 128 -16.50 -39.52 -9.76
N LEU A 129 -17.77 -39.11 -9.69
CA LEU A 129 -18.90 -39.90 -10.21
C LEU A 129 -18.92 -39.98 -11.74
N LEU A 130 -18.46 -38.93 -12.43
CA LEU A 130 -18.40 -38.86 -13.89
C LEU A 130 -17.11 -39.42 -14.48
N GLY A 131 -16.14 -39.83 -13.65
CA GLY A 131 -14.85 -40.38 -14.08
C GLY A 131 -13.98 -39.37 -14.82
N VAL A 132 -14.14 -38.08 -14.52
CA VAL A 132 -13.36 -36.98 -15.11
C VAL A 132 -12.38 -36.51 -14.05
N GLU A 133 -11.17 -37.08 -14.06
CA GLU A 133 -10.02 -36.58 -13.29
C GLU A 133 -9.46 -35.29 -13.92
#